data_AF-A0A151P2W2-F1
#
_entry.id   AF-A0A151P2W2-F1
#
_cell.length_a   1.000
_cell.length_b   1.000
_cell.length_c   1.000
_cell.angle_alpha   90.00
_cell.angle_beta   90.00
_cell.angle_gamma   90.00
#
_symmetry.space_group_name_H-M   'P 1'
#
loop_
_entity.id
_entity.type
_entity.pdbx_description
1 polymer ?
#
loop_
_entity_poly.entity_id
_entity_poly.type
_entity_poly.pdbx_seq_one_letter_code
_entity_poly.pdbx_strand_id
1 'polypeptide(L)'
;MTWATFWDFLEQLQPHLEWQDTTMWVPLPTDTRLALALLQLAMPTSLRYVGHLFGVGKAILEVCSTLQDMPGHMVLCMHDPLVVGFCTLGFSQYIAALDRTHFPIICPLHGDHPYYSQRGFHSMVL
;
A
#
# COMPACT_ATOMS: atom_id res chain seq x y z
N MET A 1 -8.83 -5.21 -1.86
CA MET A 1 -8.16 -6.50 -1.58
C MET A 1 -9.23 -7.45 -1.06
N THR A 2 -9.37 -8.64 -1.67
CA THR A 2 -10.31 -9.67 -1.20
C THR A 2 -9.62 -10.59 -0.20
N TRP A 3 -10.39 -11.37 0.56
CA TRP A 3 -9.85 -12.32 1.52
C TRP A 3 -8.91 -13.35 0.87
N ALA A 4 -9.25 -13.85 -0.32
CA ALA A 4 -8.40 -14.77 -1.09
C ALA A 4 -7.04 -14.14 -1.43
N THR A 5 -7.03 -12.90 -1.95
CA THR A 5 -5.77 -12.21 -2.29
C THR A 5 -4.88 -11.95 -1.08
N PHE A 6 -5.45 -11.83 0.13
CA PHE A 6 -4.66 -11.68 1.35
C PHE A 6 -3.93 -12.98 1.70
N TRP A 7 -4.60 -14.13 1.60
CA TRP A 7 -3.99 -15.43 1.89
C TRP A 7 -2.94 -15.81 0.85
N ASP A 8 -3.20 -15.60 -0.44
CA ASP A 8 -2.21 -15.83 -1.50
C ASP A 8 -0.93 -15.00 -1.27
N PHE A 9 -1.09 -13.78 -0.75
CA PHE A 9 0.01 -12.89 -0.44
C PHE A 9 0.76 -13.32 0.83
N LEU A 10 0.03 -13.76 1.86
CA LEU A 10 0.62 -14.29 3.08
C LEU A 10 1.45 -15.55 2.80
N GLU A 11 0.95 -16.47 1.97
CA GLU A 11 1.64 -17.72 1.64
C GLU A 11 2.98 -17.46 0.91
N GLN A 12 3.04 -16.44 0.05
CA GLN A 12 4.27 -16.05 -0.64
C GLN A 12 5.28 -15.36 0.29
N LEU A 13 4.81 -14.61 1.28
CA LEU A 13 5.64 -13.89 2.23
C LEU A 13 6.09 -14.74 3.42
N GLN A 14 5.32 -15.77 3.76
CA GLN A 14 5.58 -16.67 4.87
C GLN A 14 7.04 -17.17 4.93
N PRO A 15 7.67 -17.69 3.85
CA PRO A 15 9.05 -18.16 3.90
C PRO A 15 10.09 -17.04 4.16
N HIS A 16 9.75 -15.79 3.87
CA HIS A 16 10.62 -14.63 4.10
C HIS A 16 10.39 -13.98 5.46
N LEU A 17 9.27 -14.32 6.13
CA LEU A 17 8.84 -13.78 7.41
C LEU A 17 8.89 -14.81 8.55
N GLU A 18 9.38 -16.03 8.29
CA GLU A 18 9.58 -17.05 9.33
C GLU A 18 10.54 -16.50 10.39
N TRP A 19 9.98 -16.27 11.58
CA TRP A 19 10.71 -15.75 12.73
C TRP A 19 11.03 -16.91 13.67
N GLN A 20 12.27 -16.96 14.15
CA GLN A 20 12.66 -17.91 15.19
C GLN A 20 12.12 -17.44 16.54
N ASP A 21 11.38 -18.31 17.23
CA ASP A 21 10.95 -18.05 18.60
C ASP A 21 12.17 -17.71 19.46
N THR A 22 12.20 -16.48 19.98
CA THR A 22 13.19 -16.11 20.99
C THR A 22 12.64 -16.42 22.37
N THR A 23 13.46 -16.99 23.24
CA THR A 23 13.11 -17.42 24.61
C THR A 23 12.49 -16.33 25.49
N MET A 24 12.54 -15.07 25.03
CA MET A 24 12.15 -13.89 25.78
C MET A 24 10.80 -13.29 25.32
N TRP A 25 10.38 -13.50 24.06
CA TRP A 25 9.20 -12.87 23.47
C TRP A 25 8.55 -13.77 22.41
N VAL A 26 7.24 -13.96 22.51
CA VAL A 26 6.45 -14.61 21.46
C VAL A 26 6.31 -13.63 20.29
N PRO A 27 6.77 -13.99 19.09
CA PRO A 27 6.63 -13.13 17.92
C PRO A 27 5.16 -12.95 17.54
N LEU A 28 4.82 -11.76 17.04
CA LEU A 28 3.46 -11.48 16.57
C LEU A 28 3.11 -12.45 15.42
N PRO A 29 1.88 -12.95 15.31
CA PRO A 29 1.49 -13.80 14.18
C PRO A 29 1.79 -13.14 12.82
N THR A 30 2.22 -13.92 11.83
CA THR A 30 2.68 -13.41 10.52
C THR A 30 1.57 -12.69 9.75
N ASP A 31 0.35 -13.21 9.83
CA ASP A 31 -0.89 -12.60 9.33
C ASP A 31 -1.15 -11.23 9.97
N THR A 32 -0.94 -11.11 11.27
CA THR A 32 -1.13 -9.84 12.00
C THR A 32 -0.09 -8.81 11.59
N ARG A 33 1.18 -9.21 11.42
CA ARG A 33 2.25 -8.32 10.93
C ARG A 33 1.96 -7.83 9.51
N LEU A 34 1.52 -8.74 8.62
CA LEU A 34 1.17 -8.40 7.25
C LEU A 34 -0.02 -7.44 7.20
N ALA A 35 -1.07 -7.70 7.98
CA ALA A 35 -2.23 -6.81 8.06
C ALA A 35 -1.85 -5.41 8.55
N LEU A 36 -0.98 -5.30 9.56
CA LEU A 36 -0.49 -4.01 10.06
C LEU A 36 0.38 -3.27 9.05
N ALA A 37 1.22 -3.98 8.29
CA ALA A 37 2.03 -3.40 7.25
C ALA A 37 1.17 -2.89 6.07
N LEU A 38 0.20 -3.68 5.62
CA LEU A 38 -0.75 -3.27 4.59
C LEU A 38 -1.61 -2.09 5.05
N LEU A 39 -2.05 -2.10 6.31
CA LEU A 39 -2.76 -0.97 6.91
C LEU A 39 -1.89 0.28 6.92
N GLN A 40 -0.61 0.14 7.28
CA GLN A 40 0.34 1.26 7.27
C GLN A 40 0.59 1.79 5.86
N LEU A 41 0.64 0.93 4.84
CA LEU A 41 0.82 1.33 3.44
C LEU A 41 -0.45 1.96 2.85
N ALA A 42 -1.63 1.54 3.30
CA ALA A 42 -2.91 2.08 2.85
C ALA A 42 -3.28 3.41 3.52
N MET A 43 -2.78 3.65 4.73
CA MET A 43 -3.04 4.88 5.48
C MET A 43 -1.95 5.94 5.17
N PRO A 44 -2.31 7.20 4.92
CA PRO A 44 -1.33 8.29 4.76
C PRO A 44 -0.69 8.72 6.10
N THR A 45 -0.80 7.89 7.14
CA THR A 45 -0.36 8.21 8.50
C THR A 45 1.11 7.84 8.69
N SER A 46 1.85 8.66 9.44
CA SER A 46 3.28 8.41 9.66
C SER A 46 3.52 7.09 10.38
N LEU A 47 4.56 6.37 9.99
CA LEU A 47 5.01 5.15 10.68
C LEU A 47 5.29 5.39 12.17
N ARG A 48 5.71 6.62 12.52
CA ARG A 48 5.92 7.04 13.91
C ARG A 48 4.63 7.00 14.72
N TYR A 49 3.50 7.36 14.12
CA TYR A 49 2.20 7.34 14.78
C TYR A 49 1.75 5.90 15.06
N VAL A 50 1.79 5.02 14.06
CA VAL A 50 1.39 3.60 14.22
C VAL A 50 2.38 2.83 15.10
N GLY A 51 3.68 3.09 14.94
CA GLY A 51 4.72 2.53 15.81
C GLY A 51 4.57 2.96 17.27
N HIS A 52 4.17 4.20 17.54
CA HIS A 52 3.87 4.67 18.89
C HIS A 52 2.59 4.03 19.45
N LEU A 53 1.54 3.90 18.63
CA LEU A 53 0.24 3.37 19.10
C LEU A 53 0.29 1.88 19.46
N PHE A 54 1.04 1.09 18.69
CA PHE A 54 1.01 -0.37 18.78
C PHE A 54 2.36 -0.99 19.21
N GLY A 55 3.46 -0.22 19.24
CA GLY A 55 4.79 -0.75 19.52
C GLY A 55 5.37 -1.64 18.42
N VAL A 56 4.68 -1.75 17.28
CA VAL A 56 4.98 -2.68 16.18
C VAL A 56 5.79 -2.06 15.04
N GLY A 57 6.34 -0.85 15.23
CA GLY A 57 7.01 -0.11 14.15
C GLY A 57 8.13 -0.89 13.47
N LYS A 58 8.90 -1.69 14.23
CA LYS A 58 9.94 -2.57 13.69
C LYS A 58 9.38 -3.70 12.83
N ALA A 59 8.31 -4.35 13.28
CA ALA A 59 7.66 -5.43 12.54
C ALA A 59 7.06 -4.93 11.22
N ILE A 60 6.48 -3.72 11.22
CA ILE A 60 5.99 -3.08 10.00
C ILE A 60 7.13 -2.79 9.03
N LEU A 61 8.23 -2.21 9.52
CA LEU A 61 9.41 -1.91 8.70
C LEU A 61 9.98 -3.16 8.05
N GLU A 62 10.07 -4.26 8.78
CA GLU A 62 10.60 -5.54 8.33
C GLU A 62 9.73 -6.16 7.22
N VAL A 63 8.39 -6.12 7.36
CA VAL A 63 7.46 -6.52 6.30
C VAL A 63 7.60 -5.60 5.08
N CYS A 64 7.71 -4.30 5.27
CA CYS A 64 7.87 -3.36 4.15
C CYS A 64 9.21 -3.54 3.42
N SER A 65 10.29 -3.86 4.13
CA SER A 65 11.60 -4.13 3.54
C SER A 65 11.61 -5.46 2.80
N THR A 66 11.04 -6.53 3.36
CA THR A 66 10.89 -7.81 2.65
C THR A 66 10.04 -7.68 1.38
N LEU A 67 9.02 -6.81 1.39
CA LEU A 67 8.25 -6.45 0.20
C LEU A 67 9.08 -5.70 -0.86
N GLN A 68 10.02 -4.86 -0.45
CA GLN A 68 10.91 -4.14 -1.38
C GLN A 68 12.01 -5.04 -1.95
N ASP A 69 12.49 -6.00 -1.16
CA ASP A 69 13.53 -6.95 -1.57
C ASP A 69 12.99 -8.11 -2.40
N MET A 70 11.67 -8.30 -2.43
CA MET A 70 11.04 -9.27 -3.31
C MET A 70 11.23 -8.89 -4.77
N PRO A 71 11.69 -9.81 -5.64
CA PRO A 71 11.84 -9.54 -7.06
C PRO A 71 10.49 -9.12 -7.65
N GLY A 72 10.49 -8.04 -8.46
CA GLY A 72 9.31 -7.38 -9.03
C GLY A 72 8.39 -8.24 -9.91
N HIS A 73 8.60 -9.56 -9.93
CA HIS A 73 7.69 -10.57 -10.45
C HIS A 73 6.49 -10.83 -9.54
N MET A 74 6.52 -10.41 -8.26
CA MET A 74 5.31 -10.30 -7.45
C MET A 74 4.53 -9.05 -7.86
N VAL A 75 4.08 -9.07 -9.12
CA VAL A 75 3.08 -8.14 -9.57
C VAL A 75 1.84 -8.50 -8.78
N LEU A 76 1.51 -7.69 -7.78
CA LEU A 76 0.13 -7.56 -7.33
C LEU A 76 -0.66 -7.12 -8.55
N CYS A 77 -1.05 -8.08 -9.39
CA CYS A 77 -2.00 -7.90 -10.46
C CYS A 77 -3.35 -7.64 -9.79
N MET A 78 -3.49 -6.44 -9.24
CA MET A 78 -4.79 -5.81 -9.17
C MET A 78 -5.30 -5.87 -10.60
N HIS A 79 -6.37 -6.61 -10.84
CA HIS A 79 -7.00 -6.78 -12.14
C HIS A 79 -7.58 -5.44 -12.64
N ASP A 80 -6.70 -4.47 -12.86
CA ASP A 80 -6.99 -3.22 -13.50
C ASP A 80 -6.82 -3.44 -15.01
N PRO A 81 -7.90 -3.32 -15.80
CA PRO A 81 -7.85 -3.45 -17.25
C PRO A 81 -6.80 -2.54 -17.90
N LEU A 82 -6.49 -1.38 -17.27
CA LEU A 82 -5.47 -0.47 -17.74
C LEU A 82 -4.08 -1.09 -17.60
N VAL A 83 -3.77 -1.69 -16.46
CA VAL A 83 -2.48 -2.34 -16.21
C VAL A 83 -2.28 -3.51 -17.17
N VAL A 84 -3.32 -4.32 -17.40
CA VAL A 84 -3.28 -5.39 -18.40
C VAL A 84 -3.00 -4.85 -19.80
N GLY A 85 -3.63 -3.73 -20.19
CA GLY A 85 -3.36 -3.05 -21.45
C GLY A 85 -1.90 -2.61 -21.60
N PHE A 86 -1.30 -2.04 -20.56
CA PHE A 86 0.12 -1.65 -20.58
C PHE A 86 1.07 -2.84 -20.66
N CYS A 87 0.75 -3.95 -19.99
CA CYS A 87 1.50 -5.20 -20.13
C CYS A 87 1.48 -5.72 -21.57
N THR A 88 0.31 -5.67 -22.25
CA THR A 88 0.21 -6.09 -23.67
C THR A 88 0.99 -5.19 -24.63
N LEU A 89 1.28 -3.95 -24.23
CA LEU A 89 2.10 -3.00 -24.98
C LEU A 89 3.61 -3.14 -24.70
N GLY A 90 4.02 -4.16 -23.94
CA GLY A 90 5.42 -4.42 -23.62
C GLY A 90 5.93 -3.71 -22.36
N PHE A 91 5.06 -3.06 -21.59
CA PHE A 91 5.43 -2.41 -20.35
C PHE A 91 4.95 -3.21 -19.12
N SER A 92 5.61 -4.34 -18.85
CA SER A 92 5.26 -5.25 -17.74
C SER A 92 5.66 -4.75 -16.35
N GLN A 93 6.29 -3.58 -16.26
CA GLN A 93 6.78 -2.98 -15.01
C GLN A 93 5.77 -2.07 -14.33
N TYR A 94 4.61 -1.81 -14.96
CA TYR A 94 3.56 -1.01 -14.34
C TYR A 94 2.69 -1.89 -13.44
N ILE A 95 2.62 -1.53 -12.17
CA ILE A 95 1.87 -2.29 -11.14
C ILE A 95 0.47 -1.69 -10.95
N ALA A 96 0.30 -0.39 -11.19
CA ALA A 96 -0.98 0.31 -11.07
C ALA A 96 -0.96 1.60 -11.90
N ALA A 97 -2.14 2.07 -12.30
CA ALA A 97 -2.33 3.44 -12.77
C ALA A 97 -2.73 4.33 -11.58
N LEU A 98 -1.88 5.28 -11.23
CA LEU A 98 -2.24 6.33 -10.29
C LEU A 98 -2.99 7.44 -11.05
N ASP A 99 -4.26 7.62 -10.75
CA ASP A 99 -4.99 8.83 -11.18
C ASP A 99 -4.45 10.05 -10.43
N ARG A 100 -4.77 11.25 -10.93
CA ARG A 100 -4.46 12.52 -10.26
C ARG A 100 -4.96 12.48 -8.81
N THR A 101 -4.06 12.73 -7.87
CA THR A 101 -4.42 12.88 -6.46
C THR A 101 -5.04 14.26 -6.26
N HIS A 102 -6.35 14.28 -5.99
CA HIS A 102 -7.10 15.50 -5.74
C HIS A 102 -7.18 15.78 -4.24
N PHE A 103 -6.66 16.94 -3.82
CA PHE A 103 -6.79 17.44 -2.45
C PHE A 103 -7.97 18.41 -2.36
N PRO A 104 -9.00 18.14 -1.55
CA PRO A 104 -10.15 19.03 -1.45
C PRO A 104 -9.73 20.38 -0.86
N ILE A 105 -10.22 21.46 -1.45
CA ILE A 105 -10.01 22.83 -0.98
C ILE A 105 -11.34 23.55 -0.83
N ILE A 106 -11.34 24.60 -0.02
CA ILE A 106 -12.44 25.57 -0.01
C ILE A 106 -12.39 26.34 -1.33
N CYS A 107 -13.56 26.63 -1.90
CA CYS A 107 -13.69 27.42 -3.11
C CYS A 107 -12.87 28.73 -2.99
N PRO A 108 -11.89 28.97 -3.88
CA PRO A 108 -11.08 30.18 -3.81
C PRO A 108 -11.92 31.42 -4.16
N LEU A 109 -11.63 32.54 -3.49
CA LEU A 109 -12.43 33.78 -3.64
C LEU A 109 -12.33 34.43 -5.05
N HIS A 110 -11.40 33.99 -5.89
CA HIS A 110 -11.13 34.57 -7.21
C HIS A 110 -10.73 33.46 -8.19
N GLY A 111 -11.63 33.13 -9.11
CA GLY A 111 -11.36 32.18 -10.19
C GLY A 111 -11.54 30.72 -9.78
N ASP A 112 -12.78 30.26 -9.84
CA ASP A 112 -13.19 28.89 -9.46
C ASP A 112 -12.79 27.83 -10.50
N HIS A 113 -12.71 28.28 -11.76
CA HIS A 113 -12.64 27.41 -12.92
C HIS A 113 -11.44 26.43 -12.98
N PRO A 114 -10.21 26.82 -12.59
CA PRO A 114 -9.07 25.90 -12.63
C PRO A 114 -9.05 24.89 -11.48
N TYR A 115 -9.85 25.11 -10.42
CA TYR A 115 -9.85 24.27 -9.22
C TYR A 115 -11.06 23.35 -9.13
N TYR A 116 -12.07 23.52 -9.97
CA TYR A 116 -13.24 22.65 -9.97
C TYR A 116 -12.93 21.32 -10.68
N SER A 117 -12.92 20.22 -9.93
CA SER A 117 -12.61 18.91 -10.49
C SER A 117 -13.79 18.29 -11.23
N GLN A 118 -13.49 17.35 -12.14
CA GLN A 118 -14.50 16.49 -12.76
C GLN A 118 -15.26 15.60 -11.75
N ARG A 119 -14.76 15.53 -10.50
CA ARG A 119 -15.38 14.80 -9.39
C ARG A 119 -16.40 15.65 -8.61
N GLY A 120 -16.66 16.89 -9.04
CA GLY A 120 -17.72 17.75 -8.50
C GLY A 120 -17.35 18.56 -7.26
N PHE A 121 -16.07 18.65 -6.92
CA PHE A 121 -15.57 19.45 -5.80
C PHE A 121 -14.33 20.27 -6.17
N HIS A 122 -14.10 21.37 -5.43
CA HIS A 122 -12.88 22.18 -5.58
C HIS A 122 -11.70 21.41 -5.01
N SER A 123 -10.64 21.30 -5.79
CA SER A 123 -9.44 20.57 -5.40
C SER A 123 -8.19 21.10 -6.10
N MET A 124 -7.04 20.88 -5.47
CA MET A 124 -5.76 21.00 -6.15
C MET A 124 -5.27 19.59 -6.55
N VAL A 125 -4.64 19.51 -7.72
CA VAL A 125 -3.93 18.33 -8.18
C VAL A 125 -2.47 18.47 -7.78
N LEU A 126 -1.86 17.40 -7.30
CA LEU A 126 -0.45 17.32 -6.95
C LEU A 126 0.42 16.94 -8.16
#